data_AF-A0A6M2A9A4-F1
#
_entry.id   AF-A0A6M2A9A4-F1
#
_cell.length_a   1.000
_cell.length_b   1.000
_cell.length_c   1.000
_cell.angle_alpha   90.00
_cell.angle_beta   90.00
_cell.angle_gamma   90.00
#
_symmetry.space_group_name_H-M   'P 1'
#
loop_
_entity.id
_entity.type
_entity.pdbx_description
1 polymer ?
#
loop_
_entity_poly.entity_id
_entity_poly.type
_entity_poly.pdbx_seq_one_letter_code
_entity_poly.pdbx_strand_id
1 'polypeptide(L)'
;MHIQRALIGTNTYKDLLKIVENATPGVTYSGCRYITVKGYEGELPINALIQQFDDFRFRKRDLDAKEAKHKVYDLIPKIHKLSDVQVNKCNFITYYLTQLRDFFRICVEGGKGFLFPWEDMTDRVKISQQGRKKI
;
A
#
# COMPACT_ATOMS: atom_id res chain seq x y z
N MET A 1 21.41 -3.67 4.97
CA MET A 1 20.43 -4.77 5.28
C MET A 1 19.33 -4.70 4.25
N HIS A 2 19.02 -5.81 3.58
CA HIS A 2 18.03 -5.82 2.51
C HIS A 2 16.59 -5.67 3.03
N ILE A 3 15.81 -4.77 2.42
CA ILE A 3 14.44 -4.45 2.84
C ILE A 3 13.51 -5.66 2.79
N GLN A 4 13.69 -6.57 1.82
CA GLN A 4 12.89 -7.79 1.70
C GLN A 4 13.15 -8.74 2.88
N ARG A 5 14.41 -8.90 3.30
CA ARG A 5 14.76 -9.71 4.48
C ARG A 5 14.26 -9.06 5.77
N ALA A 6 14.31 -7.73 5.85
CA ALA A 6 13.74 -6.99 6.97
C ALA A 6 12.22 -7.22 7.08
N LEU A 7 11.50 -7.16 5.96
CA LEU A 7 10.05 -7.43 5.93
C LEU A 7 9.72 -8.87 6.38
N ILE A 8 10.46 -9.87 5.90
CA ILE A 8 10.26 -11.28 6.28
C ILE A 8 10.55 -11.51 7.77
N GLY A 9 11.60 -10.86 8.30
CA GLY A 9 11.98 -10.94 9.72
C GLY A 9 11.14 -10.07 10.65
N THR A 10 10.31 -9.17 10.09
CA THR A 10 9.39 -8.34 10.86
C THR A 10 8.40 -9.28 11.55
N ASN A 11 8.22 -9.14 12.87
CA ASN A 11 7.27 -9.93 13.65
C ASN A 11 6.29 -9.06 14.45
N THR A 12 6.45 -7.73 14.42
CA THR A 12 5.61 -6.78 15.17
C THR A 12 5.11 -5.65 14.28
N TYR A 13 3.95 -5.07 14.63
CA TYR A 13 3.43 -3.89 13.94
C TYR A 13 4.35 -2.66 14.09
N LYS A 14 5.15 -2.57 15.16
CA LYS A 14 6.08 -1.45 15.37
C LYS A 14 7.22 -1.48 14.37
N ASP A 15 7.73 -2.65 14.04
CA ASP A 15 8.79 -2.82 13.05
C ASP A 15 8.25 -2.57 11.64
N LEU A 16 7.03 -3.04 11.35
CA LEU A 16 6.34 -2.73 10.11
C LEU A 16 6.08 -1.23 9.96
N LEU A 17 5.70 -0.54 11.04
CA LEU A 17 5.49 0.91 11.04
C LEU A 17 6.77 1.66 10.65
N LYS A 18 7.93 1.29 11.19
CA LYS A 18 9.21 1.93 10.83
C LYS A 18 9.55 1.80 9.35
N ILE A 19 9.21 0.66 8.74
CA ILE A 19 9.37 0.40 7.31
C ILE A 19 8.46 1.33 6.50
N VAL A 20 7.18 1.40 6.91
CA VAL A 20 6.14 2.13 6.20
C VAL A 20 6.29 3.65 6.34
N GLU A 21 6.70 4.16 7.51
CA GLU A 21 6.93 5.60 7.74
C GLU A 21 8.09 6.17 6.91
N ASN A 22 9.12 5.35 6.65
CA ASN A 22 10.28 5.75 5.86
C ASN A 22 10.20 5.28 4.40
N ALA A 23 9.05 4.77 3.98
CA ALA A 23 8.84 4.26 2.63
C ALA A 23 8.66 5.40 1.63
N THR A 24 9.49 5.40 0.60
CA THR A 24 9.37 6.26 -0.57
C THR A 24 8.86 5.39 -1.73
N PRO A 25 7.68 5.67 -2.29
CA PRO A 25 7.17 4.93 -3.42
C PRO A 25 7.98 5.20 -4.68
N GLY A 26 7.95 4.25 -5.61
CA GLY A 26 8.64 4.27 -6.89
C GLY A 26 7.90 3.44 -7.93
N VAL A 27 8.14 3.75 -9.20
CA VAL A 27 7.61 3.01 -10.36
C VAL A 27 8.76 2.66 -11.29
N THR A 28 8.92 1.36 -11.55
CA THR A 28 9.93 0.88 -12.50
C THR A 28 9.52 1.19 -13.93
N TYR A 29 10.48 1.17 -14.85
CA TYR A 29 10.20 1.37 -16.27
C TYR A 29 9.10 0.44 -16.82
N SER A 30 9.05 -0.80 -16.32
CA SER A 30 8.05 -1.81 -16.70
C SER A 30 6.68 -1.64 -16.02
N GLY A 31 6.46 -0.53 -15.30
CA GLY A 31 5.20 -0.26 -14.61
C GLY A 31 5.00 -1.02 -13.29
N CYS A 32 6.06 -1.64 -12.75
CA CYS A 32 5.99 -2.25 -11.43
C CYS A 32 6.15 -1.20 -10.33
N ARG A 33 5.19 -1.19 -9.39
CA ARG A 33 5.17 -0.31 -8.22
C ARG A 33 5.97 -0.91 -7.07
N TYR A 34 6.86 -0.13 -6.48
CA TYR A 34 7.73 -0.53 -5.37
C TYR A 34 7.86 0.59 -4.33
N ILE A 35 8.44 0.25 -3.20
CA ILE A 35 8.92 1.21 -2.21
C ILE A 35 10.41 0.99 -1.93
N THR A 36 11.12 2.08 -1.67
CA THR A 36 12.44 2.08 -1.05
C THR A 36 12.30 2.63 0.36
N VAL A 37 13.14 2.16 1.29
CA VAL A 37 13.06 2.61 2.69
C VAL A 37 14.40 3.16 3.11
N LYS A 38 14.39 4.38 3.65
CA LYS A 38 15.63 5.03 4.12
C LYS A 38 16.32 4.15 5.16
N GLY A 39 17.59 3.82 4.94
CA GLY A 39 18.37 2.94 5.81
C GLY A 39 18.34 1.44 5.44
N TYR A 40 17.60 1.06 4.41
CA TYR A 40 17.59 -0.28 3.86
C TYR A 40 18.03 -0.31 2.39
N GLU A 41 18.58 -1.43 1.97
CA GLU A 41 19.03 -1.63 0.60
C GLU A 41 18.00 -2.41 -0.22
N GLY A 42 17.80 -1.95 -1.46
CA GLY A 42 16.93 -2.59 -2.44
C GLY A 42 15.49 -2.07 -2.45
N GLU A 43 14.70 -2.68 -3.33
CA GLU A 43 13.32 -2.32 -3.59
C GLU A 43 12.38 -3.40 -3.04
N LEU A 44 11.24 -2.95 -2.51
CA LEU A 44 10.19 -3.83 -2.00
C LEU A 44 8.91 -3.59 -2.79
N PRO A 45 8.35 -4.61 -3.47
CA PRO A 45 7.06 -4.48 -4.15
C PRO A 45 5.97 -4.08 -3.17
N ILE A 46 5.13 -3.10 -3.53
CA ILE A 46 4.01 -2.65 -2.67
C ILE A 46 3.07 -3.82 -2.34
N ASN A 47 2.88 -4.75 -3.28
CA ASN A 47 2.05 -5.94 -3.06
C ASN A 47 2.59 -6.85 -1.95
N ALA A 48 3.91 -7.01 -1.86
CA ALA A 48 4.54 -7.82 -0.82
C ALA A 48 4.33 -7.19 0.57
N LEU A 49 4.38 -5.85 0.65
CA LEU A 49 4.06 -5.12 1.87
C LEU A 49 2.60 -5.32 2.29
N ILE A 50 1.67 -5.24 1.34
CA ILE A 50 0.23 -5.46 1.58
C ILE A 50 -0.03 -6.88 2.06
N GLN A 51 0.56 -7.88 1.39
CA GLN A 51 0.39 -9.28 1.76
C GLN A 51 0.92 -9.56 3.17
N GLN A 52 2.11 -9.04 3.50
CA GLN A 52 2.68 -9.19 4.83
C GLN A 52 1.76 -8.55 5.89
N PHE A 53 1.19 -7.38 5.59
CA PHE A 53 0.24 -6.70 6.47
C PHE A 53 -1.06 -7.49 6.67
N ASP A 54 -1.63 -8.08 5.61
CA ASP A 54 -2.79 -8.94 5.73
C ASP A 54 -2.48 -10.20 6.55
N ASP A 55 -1.31 -10.82 6.36
CA ASP A 55 -0.87 -11.96 7.17
C ASP A 55 -0.78 -11.59 8.66
N PHE A 56 -0.28 -10.39 8.98
CA PHE A 56 -0.29 -9.84 10.35
C PHE A 56 -1.68 -9.56 10.88
N ARG A 57 -2.63 -9.17 10.03
CA ARG A 57 -4.02 -8.93 10.43
C ARG A 57 -4.69 -10.24 10.83
N PHE A 58 -4.47 -11.32 10.09
CA PHE A 58 -5.09 -12.63 10.35
C PHE A 58 -4.43 -13.38 11.51
N ARG A 59 -3.11 -13.23 11.69
CA ARG A 59 -2.41 -13.72 12.86
C ARG A 59 -2.70 -12.76 14.01
N LYS A 60 -3.57 -13.13 14.96
CA LYS A 60 -3.83 -12.39 16.22
C LYS A 60 -2.57 -12.33 17.14
N ARG A 61 -1.43 -11.89 16.64
CA ARG A 61 -0.21 -11.60 17.41
C ARG A 61 -0.12 -10.08 17.53
N ASP A 62 0.05 -9.62 18.76
CA ASP A 62 0.04 -8.22 19.23
C ASP A 62 -1.33 -7.53 19.33
N LEU A 63 -1.96 -7.75 20.50
CA LEU A 63 -3.05 -6.93 21.05
C LEU A 63 -2.58 -5.52 21.49
N ASP A 64 -1.29 -5.34 21.78
CA ASP A 64 -0.73 -4.09 22.34
C ASP A 64 -0.31 -3.03 21.30
N ALA A 65 -0.37 -3.36 20.00
CA ALA A 65 0.09 -2.47 18.95
C ALA A 65 -1.07 -1.76 18.21
N LYS A 66 -2.19 -1.49 18.88
CA LYS A 66 -3.39 -0.89 18.26
C LYS A 66 -3.10 0.45 17.57
N GLU A 67 -2.26 1.29 18.17
CA GLU A 67 -1.86 2.58 17.60
C GLU A 67 -0.94 2.41 16.38
N ALA A 68 0.06 1.53 16.45
CA ALA A 68 0.95 1.24 15.32
C ALA A 68 0.17 0.62 14.16
N LYS A 69 -0.76 -0.28 14.46
CA LYS A 69 -1.68 -0.88 13.50
C LYS A 69 -2.53 0.19 12.78
N HIS A 70 -3.10 1.15 13.51
CA HIS A 70 -3.82 2.27 12.91
C HIS A 70 -2.95 3.14 12.00
N LYS A 71 -1.73 3.47 12.44
CA LYS A 71 -0.81 4.25 11.60
C LYS A 71 -0.43 3.52 10.30
N VAL A 72 -0.21 2.21 10.36
CA VAL A 72 0.05 1.39 9.17
C VAL A 72 -1.18 1.35 8.24
N TYR A 73 -2.39 1.24 8.79
CA TYR A 73 -3.63 1.32 8.01
C TYR A 73 -3.77 2.64 7.24
N ASP A 74 -3.36 3.76 7.83
CA ASP A 74 -3.44 5.07 7.18
C ASP A 74 -2.30 5.31 6.17
N LEU A 75 -1.12 4.73 6.40
CA LEU A 75 0.06 4.97 5.57
C LEU A 75 0.09 4.10 4.31
N ILE A 76 -0.38 2.85 4.34
CA ILE A 76 -0.38 1.99 3.14
C ILE A 76 -1.20 2.61 1.99
N PRO A 77 -2.43 3.10 2.19
CA PRO A 77 -3.18 3.78 1.13
C PRO A 77 -2.51 5.08 0.67
N LYS A 78 -1.84 5.82 1.57
CA LYS A 78 -1.07 7.02 1.19
C LYS A 78 0.10 6.66 0.29
N ILE A 79 0.87 5.62 0.61
CA ILE A 79 1.96 5.12 -0.24
C ILE A 79 1.42 4.70 -1.60
N HIS A 80 0.27 4.03 -1.63
CA HIS A 80 -0.38 3.64 -2.87
C HIS A 80 -0.76 4.85 -3.73
N LYS A 81 -1.43 5.85 -3.13
CA LYS A 81 -1.80 7.11 -3.82
C LYS A 81 -0.58 7.88 -4.32
N LEU A 82 0.49 7.93 -3.52
CA LEU A 82 1.75 8.56 -3.93
C LEU A 82 2.40 7.82 -5.11
N SER A 83 2.30 6.48 -5.13
CA SER A 83 2.67 5.66 -6.29
C SER A 83 1.82 6.03 -7.52
N ASP A 84 0.49 6.17 -7.39
CA ASP A 84 -0.38 6.58 -8.51
C ASP A 84 0.02 7.96 -9.08
N VAL A 85 0.38 8.91 -8.21
CA VAL A 85 0.88 10.22 -8.65
C VAL A 85 2.18 10.08 -9.45
N GLN A 86 3.06 9.15 -9.07
CA GLN A 86 4.28 8.90 -9.85
C GLN A 86 3.97 8.23 -11.19
N VAL A 87 3.08 7.25 -11.23
CA VAL A 87 2.62 6.62 -12.49
C VAL A 87 2.11 7.69 -13.47
N ASN A 88 1.32 8.65 -12.99
CA ASN A 88 0.80 9.75 -13.81
C ASN A 88 1.89 10.73 -14.30
N LYS A 89 3.05 10.77 -13.64
CA LYS A 89 4.20 11.60 -14.03
C LYS A 89 5.22 10.83 -14.88
N CYS A 90 5.08 9.50 -15.01
CA CYS A 90 5.97 8.68 -15.81
C CYS A 90 5.73 8.87 -17.31
N ASN A 91 6.68 8.41 -18.11
CA ASN A 91 6.56 8.38 -19.58
C ASN A 91 5.32 7.57 -20.01
N PHE A 92 4.75 7.95 -21.16
CA PHE A 92 3.55 7.32 -21.72
C PHE A 92 3.64 5.79 -21.81
N ILE A 93 4.81 5.24 -22.16
CA ILE A 93 5.06 3.80 -22.22
C ILE A 93 4.91 3.15 -20.83
N THR A 94 5.56 3.71 -19.82
CA THR A 94 5.49 3.22 -18.43
C THR A 94 4.07 3.36 -17.87
N TYR A 95 3.38 4.45 -18.20
CA TYR A 95 1.97 4.63 -17.85
C TYR A 95 1.09 3.52 -18.43
N TYR A 96 1.22 3.24 -19.73
CA TYR A 96 0.44 2.21 -20.40
C TYR A 96 0.74 0.81 -19.86
N LEU A 97 2.01 0.47 -19.63
CA LEU A 97 2.41 -0.80 -19.02
C LEU A 97 1.84 -0.95 -17.61
N THR A 98 1.81 0.14 -16.84
CA THR A 98 1.21 0.13 -15.49
C THR A 98 -0.30 -0.13 -15.56
N GLN A 99 -1.02 0.57 -16.44
CA GLN A 99 -2.45 0.39 -16.64
C GLN A 99 -2.80 -1.03 -17.11
N LEU A 100 -2.03 -1.56 -18.05
CA LEU A 100 -2.19 -2.93 -18.53
C LEU A 100 -2.02 -3.94 -17.39
N ARG A 101 -1.01 -3.74 -16.54
CA ARG A 101 -0.75 -4.60 -15.38
C ARG A 101 -1.88 -4.51 -14.35
N ASP A 102 -2.34 -3.30 -14.05
CA ASP A 102 -3.44 -3.07 -13.11
C ASP A 102 -4.73 -3.68 -13.65
N PHE A 103 -4.97 -3.61 -14.97
CA PHE A 103 -6.09 -4.27 -15.64
C PHE A 103 -6.03 -5.79 -15.52
N PHE A 104 -4.90 -6.42 -15.85
CA PHE A 104 -4.72 -7.86 -15.65
C PHE A 104 -4.93 -8.26 -14.20
N ARG A 105 -4.48 -7.44 -13.27
CA ARG A 105 -4.66 -7.70 -11.85
C ARG A 105 -6.11 -7.61 -11.42
N ILE A 106 -6.86 -6.61 -11.88
CA ILE A 106 -8.31 -6.51 -11.67
C ILE A 106 -9.01 -7.75 -12.22
N CYS A 107 -8.62 -8.24 -13.40
CA CYS A 107 -9.17 -9.47 -13.97
C CYS A 107 -8.89 -10.71 -13.09
N VAL A 108 -7.67 -10.85 -12.58
CA VAL A 108 -7.27 -11.96 -11.70
C VAL A 108 -7.94 -11.86 -10.31
N GLU A 109 -8.08 -10.66 -9.77
CA GLU A 109 -8.69 -10.39 -8.44
C GLU A 109 -10.22 -10.27 -8.50
N GLY A 110 -10.84 -10.59 -9.65
CA GLY A 110 -12.29 -10.63 -9.80
C GLY A 110 -12.98 -9.26 -9.70
N GLY A 111 -12.36 -8.20 -10.21
CA GLY A 111 -12.97 -6.87 -10.30
C GLY A 111 -12.80 -5.98 -9.07
N LYS A 112 -12.17 -6.46 -7.99
CA LYS A 112 -12.06 -5.70 -6.73
C LYS A 112 -11.03 -4.56 -6.78
N GLY A 113 -10.08 -4.59 -7.72
CA GLY A 113 -9.01 -3.60 -7.78
C GLY A 113 -8.26 -3.45 -6.44
N PHE A 114 -7.60 -2.31 -6.23
CA PHE A 114 -7.02 -1.97 -4.93
C PHE A 114 -8.10 -1.50 -3.93
N LEU A 115 -9.12 -2.32 -3.68
CA LEU A 115 -10.00 -2.15 -2.53
C LEU A 115 -9.25 -2.70 -1.32
N PHE A 116 -8.68 -1.80 -0.51
CA PHE A 116 -8.14 -2.17 0.79
C PHE A 116 -9.33 -2.53 1.70
N PRO A 117 -9.54 -3.80 2.07
CA PRO A 117 -10.75 -4.23 2.79
C PRO A 117 -10.87 -3.66 4.22
N TRP A 118 -9.92 -2.83 4.65
CA TRP A 118 -9.92 -2.10 5.91
C TRP A 118 -10.22 -0.59 5.75
N GLU A 119 -10.21 -0.03 4.54
CA GLU A 119 -10.78 1.30 4.29
C GLU A 119 -12.32 1.26 4.39
N ASP A 120 -12.93 0.08 4.28
CA ASP A 120 -14.36 -0.10 4.08
C ASP A 120 -15.23 -0.19 5.35
N MET A 121 -14.84 0.47 6.45
CA MET A 121 -15.70 0.50 7.65
C MET A 121 -16.00 1.88 8.27
N THR A 122 -15.44 2.98 7.76
CA THR A 122 -15.74 4.30 8.38
C THR A 122 -15.77 5.49 7.44
N ASP A 123 -15.13 5.45 6.27
CA ASP A 123 -15.02 6.66 5.43
C ASP A 123 -16.08 6.80 4.32
N ARG A 124 -16.79 5.72 3.95
CA ARG A 124 -17.91 5.83 2.99
C ARG A 124 -19.11 6.64 3.54
N VAL A 125 -19.26 6.73 4.86
CA VAL A 125 -20.36 7.50 5.46
C VAL A 125 -20.10 9.02 5.38
N LYS A 126 -18.84 9.46 5.39
CA LYS A 126 -18.52 10.90 5.34
C LYS A 126 -18.54 11.48 3.93
N ILE A 127 -18.10 10.71 2.93
CA ILE A 127 -18.09 11.18 1.53
C ILE A 127 -19.52 11.27 0.96
N SER A 128 -20.44 10.41 1.41
CA SER A 128 -21.87 10.48 1.04
C SER A 128 -22.60 11.69 1.65
N GLN A 129 -22.19 12.17 2.84
CA GLN A 129 -22.84 13.31 3.48
C GLN A 129 -22.29 14.68 3.08
N GLN A 130 -21.06 14.77 2.57
CA GLN A 130 -20.52 16.03 2.05
C GLN A 130 -21.06 16.44 0.67
N GLY A 131 -21.68 15.50 -0.07
CA GLY A 131 -22.38 15.80 -1.33
C GLY A 131 -23.84 16.22 -1.20
N ARG A 132 -24.41 16.25 0.02
CA ARG A 132 -25.84 16.57 0.26
C ARG A 132 -26.10 17.88 1.01
N LYS A 133 -25.09 18.75 1.15
CA LYS A 133 -25.27 20.12 1.67
C LYS A 133 -24.71 21.16 0.70
N LYS A 134 -25.36 21.28 -0.45
CA LYS A 134 -25.40 22.51 -1.28
C LYS A 134 -26.60 22.40 -2.22
N ILE A 135 -27.80 22.56 -1.68
CA ILE A 135 -28.95 23.25 -2.30
C ILE A 135 -29.71 23.90 -1.15
#